data_AF-A0A372QJG0-F1
#
_entry.id   AF-A0A372QJG0-F1
#
_cell.length_a   1.000
_cell.length_b   1.000
_cell.length_c   1.000
_cell.angle_alpha   90.00
_cell.angle_beta   90.00
_cell.angle_gamma   90.00
#
_symmetry.space_group_name_H-M   'P 1'
#
loop_
_entity.id
_entity.type
_entity.pdbx_description
1 polymer ?
#
loop_
_entity_poly.entity_id
_entity_poly.type
_entity_poly.pdbx_seq_one_letter_code
_entity_poly.pdbx_strand_id
1 'polypeptide(L)'
;MPDEIHPYYSVIRNLQIPSNPNYDKRPFLLMSDLPVTNGDNGFTDTTDLERRSQKKDIMIVLGTSGSGKTRTLIELLCKKYGFYFTSLVKENLGSCDLLMMIDHLFPKLKSSLVQNDAYAIRFSKCLLFARIYILHYILETYGEISPYNWAILQLCPTVFFNSDIFEEITLEFRKVPEQYFDENFRKLIREILFLVNQKRLPVILDEAQELIDRFYNKFSSTTKEDETRSLYSVVIRTFTFSGTCVIPSGTGLTIKSVLRLTGSHVLKGSTWKNEELIIIKNGFDSVEKKIMQDQM
;
A
#
# COMPACT_ATOMS: atom_id res chain seq x y z
N MET A 1 1.65 16.54 23.19
CA MET A 1 2.78 17.49 23.34
C MET A 1 3.32 17.37 24.76
N PRO A 2 4.64 17.44 24.98
CA PRO A 2 5.23 17.43 26.32
C PRO A 2 4.80 18.67 27.11
N ASP A 3 4.82 18.57 28.44
CA ASP A 3 4.61 19.73 29.32
C ASP A 3 5.73 20.76 29.14
N GLU A 4 5.43 22.04 29.39
CA GLU A 4 6.40 23.15 29.26
C GLU A 4 7.63 22.98 30.16
N ILE A 5 7.49 22.20 31.23
CA ILE A 5 8.54 21.90 32.22
C ILE A 5 9.51 20.83 31.67
N HIS A 6 9.14 20.12 30.60
CA HIS A 6 9.98 19.06 30.04
C HIS A 6 11.27 19.66 29.44
N PRO A 7 12.46 19.11 29.75
CA PRO A 7 13.75 19.69 29.33
C PRO A 7 13.91 19.83 27.82
N TYR A 8 13.16 19.06 27.03
CA TYR A 8 13.15 19.10 25.57
C TYR A 8 11.89 19.77 24.97
N TYR A 9 11.08 20.48 25.76
CA TYR A 9 9.83 21.08 25.29
C TYR A 9 10.03 21.99 24.09
N SER A 10 11.00 22.91 24.15
CA SER A 10 11.33 23.83 23.06
C SER A 10 11.77 23.10 21.79
N VAL A 11 12.64 22.08 21.93
CA VAL A 11 13.12 21.26 20.82
C VAL A 11 11.96 20.51 20.16
N ILE A 12 11.13 19.82 20.95
CA ILE A 12 10.00 19.04 20.44
C ILE A 12 8.95 19.94 19.78
N ARG A 13 8.69 21.12 20.35
CA ARG A 13 7.78 22.12 19.77
C ARG A 13 8.29 22.63 18.42
N ASN A 14 9.60 22.82 18.29
CA ASN A 14 10.22 23.29 17.05
C ASN A 14 10.20 22.25 15.92
N LEU A 15 10.01 20.96 16.23
CA LEU A 15 9.86 19.91 15.21
C LEU A 15 8.54 20.01 14.41
N GLN A 16 7.59 20.86 14.83
CA GLN A 16 6.31 21.09 14.14
C GLN A 16 5.57 19.79 13.77
N ILE A 17 5.69 18.75 14.61
CA ILE A 17 5.13 17.43 14.32
C ILE A 17 3.60 17.55 14.22
N PRO A 18 2.99 17.10 13.11
CA PRO A 18 1.54 17.17 12.94
C PRO A 18 0.81 16.36 14.01
N SER A 19 -0.42 16.74 14.33
CA SER A 19 -1.29 15.95 15.21
C SER A 19 -1.97 14.83 14.44
N ASN A 20 -2.25 13.70 15.11
CA ASN A 20 -3.02 12.62 14.52
C ASN A 20 -4.49 13.05 14.37
N PRO A 21 -5.09 12.99 13.18
CA PRO A 21 -6.46 13.44 12.93
C PRO A 21 -7.51 12.58 13.66
N ASN A 22 -7.18 11.34 14.00
CA ASN A 22 -8.08 10.44 14.73
C ASN A 22 -7.91 10.57 16.26
N TYR A 23 -6.83 11.20 16.72
CA TYR A 23 -6.49 11.28 18.15
C TYR A 23 -5.85 12.63 18.47
N ASP A 24 -6.70 13.62 18.76
CA ASP A 24 -6.27 14.92 19.25
C ASP A 24 -5.30 14.76 20.41
N LYS A 25 -4.11 15.37 20.29
CA LYS A 25 -2.95 15.34 21.22
C LYS A 25 -1.90 14.24 21.00
N ARG A 26 -2.10 13.29 20.08
CA ARG A 26 -1.02 12.33 19.71
C ARG A 26 -0.17 12.88 18.55
N PRO A 27 1.16 12.96 18.69
CA PRO A 27 2.03 13.38 17.59
C PRO A 27 2.01 12.37 16.45
N PHE A 28 2.06 12.87 15.22
CA PHE A 28 1.90 12.08 14.01
C PHE A 28 3.23 11.87 13.28
N LEU A 29 4.06 11.02 13.86
CA LEU A 29 5.41 10.77 13.36
C LEU A 29 5.45 10.20 11.94
N LEU A 30 4.44 9.41 11.54
CA LEU A 30 4.36 8.88 10.16
C LEU A 30 4.21 9.96 9.10
N MET A 31 3.73 11.16 9.46
CA MET A 31 3.47 12.26 8.53
C MET A 31 4.50 13.40 8.63
N SER A 32 5.38 13.37 9.63
CA SER A 32 6.42 14.40 9.83
C SER A 32 7.45 14.38 8.70
N ASP A 33 7.82 15.51 8.12
CA ASP A 33 8.91 15.62 7.13
C ASP A 33 8.83 14.60 5.98
N LEU A 34 7.61 14.35 5.49
CA LEU A 34 7.39 13.55 4.28
C LEU A 34 7.87 14.34 3.06
N PRO A 35 8.45 13.67 2.03
CA PRO A 35 9.05 14.35 0.90
C PRO A 35 7.98 15.03 0.03
N VAL A 36 8.01 16.37 -0.03
CA VAL A 36 6.99 17.17 -0.74
C VAL A 36 7.41 17.49 -2.17
N THR A 37 8.72 17.60 -2.44
CA THR A 37 9.26 18.02 -3.74
C THR A 37 10.31 17.04 -4.26
N ASN A 38 10.56 17.07 -5.57
CA ASN A 38 11.61 16.28 -6.21
C ASN A 38 12.98 16.71 -5.66
N GLY A 39 13.64 15.84 -4.89
CA GLY A 39 14.93 16.08 -4.26
C GLY A 39 14.90 16.11 -2.73
N ASP A 40 13.71 16.17 -2.13
CA ASP A 40 13.55 15.90 -0.71
C ASP A 40 13.67 14.39 -0.47
N ASN A 41 14.61 14.01 0.39
CA ASN A 41 14.87 12.60 0.64
C ASN A 41 13.91 12.00 1.66
N GLY A 42 13.17 12.80 2.44
CA GLY A 42 12.44 12.31 3.61
C GLY A 42 13.39 11.74 4.67
N PHE A 43 12.88 10.85 5.53
CA PHE A 43 13.67 10.19 6.58
C PHE A 43 14.32 8.89 6.12
N THR A 44 13.82 8.22 5.08
CA THR A 44 14.29 6.91 4.64
C THR A 44 14.87 6.97 3.23
N ASP A 45 15.90 6.15 2.98
CA ASP A 45 16.45 6.02 1.63
C ASP A 45 15.56 5.12 0.77
N THR A 46 14.76 5.75 -0.11
CA THR A 46 13.85 5.09 -1.04
C THR A 46 14.49 4.77 -2.40
N THR A 47 15.77 5.12 -2.63
CA THR A 47 16.38 5.12 -3.98
C THR A 47 16.29 3.76 -4.67
N ASP A 48 16.61 2.68 -3.96
CA ASP A 48 16.57 1.33 -4.54
C ASP A 48 15.12 0.83 -4.73
N LEU A 49 14.22 1.19 -3.82
CA LEU A 49 12.80 0.86 -3.89
C LEU A 49 12.13 1.56 -5.09
N GLU A 50 12.40 2.84 -5.30
CA GLU A 50 11.97 3.61 -6.47
C GLU A 50 12.47 2.97 -7.76
N ARG A 51 13.78 2.69 -7.86
CA ARG A 51 14.37 2.12 -9.06
C ARG A 51 13.80 0.74 -9.40
N ARG A 52 13.62 -0.13 -8.41
CA ARG A 52 13.14 -1.51 -8.61
C ARG A 52 11.63 -1.56 -8.87
N SER A 53 10.84 -0.69 -8.25
CA SER A 53 9.39 -0.65 -8.47
C SER A 53 9.01 -0.30 -9.91
N GLN A 54 9.89 0.41 -10.62
CA GLN A 54 9.73 0.69 -12.05
C GLN A 54 10.13 -0.49 -12.97
N LYS A 55 10.65 -1.61 -12.41
CA LYS A 55 11.21 -2.75 -13.16
C LYS A 55 10.67 -4.12 -12.77
N LYS A 56 10.06 -4.25 -11.60
CA LYS A 56 9.47 -5.52 -11.12
C LYS A 56 7.94 -5.44 -11.10
N ASP A 57 7.27 -6.57 -11.29
CA ASP A 57 5.81 -6.68 -11.15
C ASP A 57 5.41 -6.90 -9.68
N ILE A 58 6.33 -7.46 -8.90
CA ILE A 58 6.18 -7.68 -7.46
C ILE A 58 7.50 -7.42 -6.74
N MET A 59 7.42 -6.82 -5.55
CA MET A 59 8.54 -6.63 -4.64
C MET A 59 8.09 -6.90 -3.21
N ILE A 60 8.91 -7.55 -2.40
CA ILE A 60 8.54 -7.79 -0.99
C ILE A 60 9.39 -6.90 -0.10
N VAL A 61 8.72 -6.16 0.80
CA VAL A 61 9.39 -5.37 1.83
C VAL A 61 9.23 -6.07 3.18
N LEU A 62 10.37 -6.51 3.74
CA LEU A 62 10.44 -7.19 5.03
C LEU A 62 11.21 -6.35 6.05
N GLY A 63 10.87 -6.53 7.32
CA GLY A 63 11.49 -5.82 8.44
C GLY A 63 10.73 -6.09 9.73
N THR A 64 11.40 -5.94 10.87
CA THR A 64 10.78 -6.09 12.20
C THR A 64 9.74 -5.00 12.45
N SER A 65 8.87 -5.18 13.45
CA SER A 65 8.01 -4.07 13.89
C SER A 65 8.87 -2.89 14.33
N GLY A 66 8.46 -1.67 13.98
CA GLY A 66 9.22 -0.45 14.27
C GLY A 66 10.42 -0.16 13.34
N SER A 67 10.77 -1.04 12.40
CA SER A 67 11.90 -0.82 11.46
C SER A 67 11.68 0.27 10.40
N GLY A 68 10.51 0.92 10.37
CA GLY A 68 10.21 2.00 9.42
C GLY A 68 9.65 1.56 8.07
N LYS A 69 9.12 0.33 7.95
CA LYS A 69 8.52 -0.19 6.69
C LYS A 69 7.43 0.72 6.14
N THR A 70 6.36 0.91 6.90
CA THR A 70 5.22 1.75 6.54
C THR A 70 5.67 3.15 6.15
N ARG A 71 6.59 3.74 6.93
CA ARG A 71 7.19 5.05 6.62
C ARG A 71 7.88 5.07 5.26
N THR A 72 8.74 4.09 4.99
CA THR A 72 9.48 3.97 3.72
C THR A 72 8.54 3.82 2.53
N LEU A 73 7.45 3.06 2.69
CA LEU A 73 6.44 2.86 1.64
C LEU A 73 5.61 4.12 1.39
N ILE A 74 5.27 4.88 2.44
CA ILE A 74 4.61 6.17 2.29
C ILE A 74 5.55 7.16 1.59
N GLU A 75 6.81 7.24 1.98
CA GLU A 75 7.80 8.11 1.31
C GLU A 75 8.00 7.76 -0.16
N LEU A 76 7.96 6.47 -0.53
CA LEU A 76 7.92 6.04 -1.91
C LEU A 76 6.72 6.66 -2.66
N LEU A 77 5.52 6.61 -2.07
CA LEU A 77 4.31 7.16 -2.69
C LEU A 77 4.31 8.69 -2.74
N CYS A 78 4.98 9.35 -1.82
CA CYS A 78 5.19 10.79 -1.88
C CYS A 78 6.13 11.20 -3.04
N LYS A 79 6.98 10.29 -3.51
CA LYS A 79 7.89 10.51 -4.67
C LYS A 79 7.38 9.92 -5.99
N LYS A 80 6.47 8.95 -5.95
CA LYS A 80 5.93 8.22 -7.12
C LYS A 80 4.43 8.03 -6.98
N TYR A 81 3.68 8.28 -8.06
CA TYR A 81 2.26 7.95 -8.08
C TYR A 81 2.09 6.44 -7.95
N GLY A 82 1.19 6.05 -7.06
CA GLY A 82 0.88 4.66 -6.75
C GLY A 82 -0.30 4.56 -5.79
N PHE A 83 -0.59 3.36 -5.34
CA PHE A 83 -1.80 3.06 -4.59
C PHE A 83 -1.45 2.46 -3.22
N TYR A 84 -2.06 2.97 -2.16
CA TYR A 84 -1.86 2.50 -0.78
C TYR A 84 -3.10 1.75 -0.28
N PHE A 85 -2.87 0.53 0.21
CA PHE A 85 -3.85 -0.30 0.89
C PHE A 85 -3.25 -0.76 2.21
N THR A 86 -4.07 -0.78 3.27
CA THR A 86 -3.71 -1.36 4.57
C THR A 86 -4.82 -2.28 5.04
N SER A 87 -4.48 -3.43 5.61
CA SER A 87 -5.46 -4.34 6.24
C SER A 87 -5.75 -4.02 7.70
N LEU A 88 -5.03 -3.05 8.29
CA LEU A 88 -5.20 -2.64 9.68
C LEU A 88 -5.35 -1.11 9.74
N VAL A 89 -6.56 -0.62 10.05
CA VAL A 89 -6.86 0.84 10.07
C VAL A 89 -7.01 1.40 11.49
N LYS A 90 -7.32 0.55 12.48
CA LYS A 90 -7.48 1.02 13.88
C LYS A 90 -6.19 1.63 14.46
N GLU A 91 -5.03 1.24 13.93
CA GLU A 91 -3.73 1.72 14.37
C GLU A 91 -2.95 2.46 13.28
N ASN A 92 -3.25 2.20 11.99
CA ASN A 92 -2.55 2.81 10.86
C ASN A 92 -3.47 3.70 10.02
N LEU A 93 -2.86 4.65 9.33
CA LEU A 93 -3.52 5.46 8.31
C LEU A 93 -3.92 4.63 7.10
N GLY A 94 -4.95 5.10 6.41
CA GLY A 94 -5.43 4.51 5.18
C GLY A 94 -6.95 4.47 5.10
N SER A 95 -7.44 4.27 3.89
CA SER A 95 -8.84 3.89 3.67
C SER A 95 -9.21 2.57 4.36
N CYS A 96 -10.45 2.48 4.83
CA CYS A 96 -11.08 1.27 5.38
C CYS A 96 -11.50 0.26 4.32
N ASP A 97 -11.32 0.55 3.04
CA ASP A 97 -11.93 -0.21 1.97
C ASP A 97 -11.47 -1.68 1.87
N LEU A 98 -10.19 -1.97 2.15
CA LEU A 98 -9.70 -3.34 2.23
C LEU A 98 -10.29 -4.10 3.43
N LEU A 99 -10.48 -3.43 4.58
CA LEU A 99 -11.14 -4.02 5.74
C LEU A 99 -12.63 -4.27 5.46
N MET A 100 -13.30 -3.32 4.82
CA MET A 100 -14.69 -3.42 4.34
C MET A 100 -14.86 -4.60 3.38
N MET A 101 -13.89 -4.86 2.49
CA MET A 101 -13.87 -6.08 1.68
C MET A 101 -13.81 -7.36 2.54
N ILE A 102 -12.95 -7.40 3.57
CA ILE A 102 -12.84 -8.56 4.48
C ILE A 102 -14.19 -8.80 5.16
N ASP A 103 -14.83 -7.75 5.68
CA ASP A 103 -16.12 -7.84 6.38
C ASP A 103 -17.24 -8.30 5.44
N HIS A 104 -17.22 -7.88 4.17
CA HIS A 104 -18.15 -8.36 3.15
C HIS A 104 -17.89 -9.78 2.67
N LEU A 105 -16.65 -10.26 2.76
CA LEU A 105 -16.28 -11.62 2.40
C LEU A 105 -16.75 -12.60 3.47
N PHE A 106 -16.51 -12.30 4.74
CA PHE A 106 -16.77 -13.19 5.88
C PHE A 106 -18.14 -13.91 5.81
N PRO A 107 -19.29 -13.23 5.66
CA PRO A 107 -20.59 -13.90 5.64
C PRO A 107 -20.92 -14.63 4.33
N LYS A 108 -20.14 -14.42 3.26
CA LYS A 108 -20.41 -14.94 1.92
C LYS A 108 -19.48 -16.06 1.47
N LEU A 109 -18.46 -16.37 2.26
CA LEU A 109 -17.59 -17.50 1.99
C LEU A 109 -18.35 -18.81 2.19
N LYS A 110 -18.54 -19.53 1.09
CA LYS A 110 -19.25 -20.81 1.02
C LYS A 110 -18.25 -21.97 1.02
N SER A 111 -18.77 -23.19 0.95
CA SER A 111 -17.98 -24.40 0.72
C SER A 111 -17.34 -24.44 -0.68
N SER A 112 -17.93 -23.76 -1.67
CA SER A 112 -17.39 -23.73 -3.04
C SER A 112 -16.23 -22.75 -3.17
N LEU A 113 -15.01 -23.27 -3.36
CA LEU A 113 -13.81 -22.47 -3.60
C LEU A 113 -13.95 -21.58 -4.84
N VAL A 114 -14.55 -22.11 -5.93
CA VAL A 114 -14.77 -21.36 -7.18
C VAL A 114 -15.63 -20.12 -6.97
N GLN A 115 -16.70 -20.24 -6.17
CA GLN A 115 -17.56 -19.09 -5.85
C GLN A 115 -16.84 -18.08 -4.95
N ASN A 116 -16.07 -18.57 -3.98
CA ASN A 116 -15.26 -17.70 -3.12
C ASN A 116 -14.23 -16.92 -3.93
N ASP A 117 -13.52 -17.59 -4.84
CA ASP A 117 -12.55 -16.98 -5.74
C ASP A 117 -13.21 -15.93 -6.63
N ALA A 118 -14.30 -16.27 -7.33
CA ALA A 118 -14.99 -15.32 -8.19
C ALA A 118 -15.41 -14.05 -7.44
N TYR A 119 -15.96 -14.21 -6.23
CA TYR A 119 -16.41 -13.09 -5.42
C TYR A 119 -15.23 -12.26 -4.88
N ALA A 120 -14.16 -12.87 -4.39
CA ALA A 120 -12.99 -12.17 -3.88
C ALA A 120 -12.18 -11.49 -4.99
N ILE A 121 -12.03 -12.12 -6.16
CA ILE A 121 -11.42 -11.51 -7.35
C ILE A 121 -12.22 -10.28 -7.77
N ARG A 122 -13.55 -10.40 -7.89
CA ARG A 122 -14.43 -9.31 -8.28
C ARG A 122 -14.30 -8.12 -7.32
N PHE A 123 -14.31 -8.38 -6.01
CA PHE A 123 -14.17 -7.33 -5.01
C PHE A 123 -12.77 -6.68 -5.08
N SER A 124 -11.72 -7.49 -5.20
CA SER A 124 -10.35 -6.99 -5.33
C SER A 124 -10.18 -6.12 -6.58
N LYS A 125 -10.82 -6.48 -7.71
CA LYS A 125 -10.85 -5.63 -8.91
C LYS A 125 -11.51 -4.28 -8.62
N CYS A 126 -12.63 -4.25 -7.90
CA CYS A 126 -13.32 -3.01 -7.55
C CYS A 126 -12.45 -2.09 -6.69
N LEU A 127 -11.75 -2.64 -5.68
CA LEU A 127 -10.84 -1.88 -4.81
C LEU A 127 -9.74 -1.17 -5.59
N LEU A 128 -9.03 -1.90 -6.45
CA LEU A 128 -7.95 -1.33 -7.23
C LEU A 128 -8.48 -0.36 -8.28
N PHE A 129 -9.59 -0.71 -8.93
CA PHE A 129 -10.22 0.15 -9.93
C PHE A 129 -10.72 1.48 -9.34
N ALA A 130 -11.23 1.49 -8.10
CA ALA A 130 -11.66 2.72 -7.43
C ALA A 130 -10.52 3.75 -7.35
N ARG A 131 -9.33 3.34 -6.89
CA ARG A 131 -8.16 4.22 -6.83
C ARG A 131 -7.64 4.63 -8.22
N ILE A 132 -7.62 3.70 -9.17
CA ILE A 132 -7.23 4.00 -10.56
C ILE A 132 -8.15 5.06 -11.14
N TYR A 133 -9.46 4.88 -11.00
CA TYR A 133 -10.47 5.76 -11.55
C TYR A 133 -10.39 7.16 -10.93
N ILE A 134 -10.29 7.25 -9.59
CA ILE A 134 -10.16 8.53 -8.89
C ILE A 134 -8.87 9.25 -9.32
N LEU A 135 -7.71 8.56 -9.34
CA LEU A 135 -6.45 9.17 -9.76
C LEU A 135 -6.52 9.65 -11.22
N HIS A 136 -7.03 8.81 -12.12
CA HIS A 136 -7.19 9.19 -13.53
C HIS A 136 -8.08 10.42 -13.67
N TYR A 137 -9.25 10.41 -13.01
CA TYR A 137 -10.19 11.53 -13.03
C TYR A 137 -9.53 12.83 -12.57
N ILE A 138 -8.75 12.79 -11.48
CA ILE A 138 -8.05 13.97 -10.97
C ILE A 138 -7.00 14.47 -11.97
N LEU A 139 -6.17 13.57 -12.50
CA LEU A 139 -5.10 13.92 -13.44
C LEU A 139 -5.65 14.45 -14.78
N GLU A 140 -6.69 13.81 -15.31
CA GLU A 140 -7.29 14.18 -16.59
C GLU A 140 -8.09 15.48 -16.50
N THR A 141 -8.87 15.66 -15.43
CA THR A 141 -9.80 16.79 -15.30
C THR A 141 -9.12 18.04 -14.73
N TYR A 142 -8.24 17.86 -13.76
CA TYR A 142 -7.64 18.98 -13.01
C TYR A 142 -6.13 19.11 -13.20
N GLY A 143 -5.41 18.03 -13.54
CA GLY A 143 -3.96 18.06 -13.79
C GLY A 143 -3.07 18.41 -12.58
N GLU A 144 -3.65 18.59 -11.38
CA GLU A 144 -3.04 19.39 -10.30
C GLU A 144 -2.66 18.61 -9.02
N ILE A 145 -2.67 17.28 -9.02
CA ILE A 145 -2.30 16.52 -7.81
C ILE A 145 -0.87 16.00 -7.88
N SER A 146 -0.03 16.36 -6.92
CA SER A 146 1.32 15.78 -6.76
C SER A 146 1.26 14.35 -6.19
N PRO A 147 2.31 13.53 -6.34
CA PRO A 147 2.34 12.20 -5.70
C PRO A 147 2.19 12.29 -4.17
N TYR A 148 2.81 13.30 -3.55
CA TYR A 148 2.64 13.61 -2.13
C TYR A 148 1.16 13.83 -1.76
N ASN A 149 0.46 14.76 -2.43
CA ASN A 149 -0.94 15.04 -2.13
C ASN A 149 -1.84 13.82 -2.39
N TRP A 150 -1.54 13.04 -3.42
CA TRP A 150 -2.24 11.79 -3.71
C TRP A 150 -2.01 10.72 -2.64
N ALA A 151 -0.79 10.61 -2.09
CA ALA A 151 -0.50 9.73 -0.96
C ALA A 151 -1.26 10.16 0.29
N ILE A 152 -1.26 11.46 0.61
CA ILE A 152 -1.97 12.01 1.77
C ILE A 152 -3.48 11.75 1.67
N LEU A 153 -4.07 11.92 0.48
CA LEU A 153 -5.49 11.64 0.26
C LEU A 153 -5.87 10.19 0.58
N GLN A 154 -5.02 9.23 0.20
CA GLN A 154 -5.24 7.80 0.46
C GLN A 154 -5.05 7.42 1.94
N LEU A 155 -4.18 8.16 2.65
CA LEU A 155 -3.91 7.95 4.06
C LEU A 155 -5.01 8.53 4.96
N CYS A 156 -5.56 9.67 4.58
CA CYS A 156 -6.49 10.44 5.39
C CYS A 156 -7.78 10.84 4.63
N PRO A 157 -8.50 9.92 3.96
CA PRO A 157 -9.62 10.30 3.09
C PRO A 157 -10.73 11.04 3.83
N THR A 158 -11.04 10.61 5.05
CA THR A 158 -12.10 11.19 5.90
C THR A 158 -11.80 12.62 6.36
N VAL A 159 -10.52 13.00 6.44
CA VAL A 159 -10.12 14.37 6.79
C VAL A 159 -10.53 15.35 5.68
N PHE A 160 -10.54 14.90 4.42
CA PHE A 160 -10.90 15.74 3.28
C PHE A 160 -12.38 15.65 2.92
N PHE A 161 -13.02 14.48 3.07
CA PHE A 161 -14.36 14.23 2.52
C PHE A 161 -15.47 13.97 3.54
N ASN A 162 -15.24 14.11 4.86
CA ASN A 162 -16.18 13.68 5.92
C ASN A 162 -16.60 12.19 5.84
N SER A 163 -16.11 11.46 4.83
CA SER A 163 -16.34 10.05 4.56
C SER A 163 -15.13 9.46 3.82
N ASP A 164 -15.10 8.13 3.69
CA ASP A 164 -14.05 7.44 2.94
C ASP A 164 -14.47 7.26 1.48
N ILE A 165 -14.01 8.19 0.63
CA ILE A 165 -14.33 8.18 -0.80
C ILE A 165 -13.90 6.89 -1.51
N PHE A 166 -12.84 6.22 -1.06
CA PHE A 166 -12.36 4.98 -1.70
C PHE A 166 -13.27 3.81 -1.38
N GLU A 167 -13.79 3.74 -0.15
CA GLU A 167 -14.79 2.78 0.26
C GLU A 167 -16.11 2.97 -0.51
N GLU A 168 -16.62 4.20 -0.56
CA GLU A 168 -17.87 4.53 -1.26
C GLU A 168 -17.80 4.17 -2.75
N ILE A 169 -16.74 4.62 -3.43
CA ILE A 169 -16.56 4.38 -4.86
C ILE A 169 -16.31 2.89 -5.14
N THR A 170 -15.61 2.17 -4.25
CA THR A 170 -15.48 0.72 -4.37
C THR A 170 -16.85 0.05 -4.35
N LEU A 171 -17.74 0.44 -3.44
CA LEU A 171 -19.08 -0.13 -3.34
C LEU A 171 -19.94 0.15 -4.58
N GLU A 172 -19.83 1.33 -5.18
CA GLU A 172 -20.50 1.64 -6.45
C GLU A 172 -19.96 0.78 -7.59
N PHE A 173 -18.64 0.59 -7.68
CA PHE A 173 -18.05 -0.26 -8.71
C PHE A 173 -18.47 -1.72 -8.63
N ARG A 174 -18.89 -2.21 -7.46
CA ARG A 174 -19.43 -3.58 -7.34
C ARG A 174 -20.72 -3.80 -8.11
N LYS A 175 -21.49 -2.74 -8.35
CA LYS A 175 -22.76 -2.78 -9.12
C LYS A 175 -22.51 -2.76 -10.62
N VAL A 176 -21.30 -2.37 -11.04
CA VAL A 176 -20.93 -2.25 -12.46
C VAL A 176 -20.66 -3.65 -13.06
N PRO A 177 -21.04 -3.91 -14.33
CA PRO A 177 -20.78 -5.19 -15.00
C PRO A 177 -19.29 -5.49 -15.18
N GLU A 178 -18.90 -6.76 -15.15
CA GLU A 178 -17.50 -7.18 -15.29
C GLU A 178 -16.87 -6.75 -16.62
N GLN A 179 -17.65 -6.76 -17.71
CA GLN A 179 -17.21 -6.32 -19.04
C GLN A 179 -16.60 -4.91 -19.02
N TYR A 180 -17.19 -4.00 -18.23
CA TYR A 180 -16.66 -2.63 -18.11
C TYR A 180 -15.24 -2.62 -17.55
N PHE A 181 -14.93 -3.51 -16.60
CA PHE A 181 -13.58 -3.62 -16.04
C PHE A 181 -12.62 -4.18 -17.08
N ASP A 182 -13.01 -5.23 -17.81
CA ASP A 182 -12.14 -5.86 -18.81
C ASP A 182 -11.72 -4.88 -19.92
N GLU A 183 -12.62 -3.95 -20.28
CA GLU A 183 -12.39 -2.89 -21.27
C GLU A 183 -11.55 -1.72 -20.70
N ASN A 184 -11.85 -1.26 -19.47
CA ASN A 184 -11.30 0.01 -18.95
C ASN A 184 -10.04 -0.15 -18.09
N PHE A 185 -9.82 -1.29 -17.43
CA PHE A 185 -8.72 -1.45 -16.47
C PHE A 185 -7.34 -1.22 -17.12
N ARG A 186 -7.10 -1.83 -18.30
CA ARG A 186 -5.84 -1.65 -19.06
C ARG A 186 -5.71 -0.25 -19.62
N LYS A 187 -6.83 0.33 -20.05
CA LYS A 187 -6.87 1.64 -20.68
C LYS A 187 -6.46 2.72 -19.67
N LEU A 188 -7.15 2.79 -18.53
CA LEU A 188 -6.91 3.81 -17.50
C LEU A 188 -5.49 3.70 -16.91
N ILE A 189 -4.99 2.49 -16.67
CA ILE A 189 -3.60 2.32 -16.21
C ILE A 189 -2.60 2.89 -17.21
N ARG A 190 -2.78 2.62 -18.52
CA ARG A 190 -1.88 3.16 -19.55
C ARG A 190 -1.94 4.67 -19.63
N GLU A 191 -3.14 5.25 -19.53
CA GLU A 191 -3.36 6.69 -19.54
C GLU A 191 -2.69 7.35 -18.33
N ILE A 192 -2.87 6.82 -17.12
CA ILE A 192 -2.18 7.30 -15.92
C ILE A 192 -0.66 7.23 -16.12
N LEU A 193 -0.12 6.08 -16.53
CA LEU A 193 1.32 5.88 -16.71
C LEU A 193 1.93 6.91 -17.70
N PHE A 194 1.19 7.25 -18.75
CA PHE A 194 1.55 8.30 -19.70
C PHE A 194 1.53 9.69 -19.03
N LEU A 195 0.44 10.03 -18.34
CA LEU A 195 0.27 11.33 -17.67
C LEU A 195 1.34 11.57 -16.60
N VAL A 196 1.71 10.54 -15.84
CA VAL A 196 2.67 10.65 -14.74
C VAL A 196 4.11 10.33 -15.14
N ASN A 197 4.35 9.95 -16.40
CA ASN A 197 5.64 9.51 -16.92
C ASN A 197 6.32 8.44 -16.03
N GLN A 198 5.57 7.39 -15.69
CA GLN A 198 6.07 6.23 -14.94
C GLN A 198 5.98 4.96 -15.79
N LYS A 199 6.88 4.01 -15.56
CA LYS A 199 6.80 2.69 -16.19
C LYS A 199 5.81 1.78 -15.48
N ARG A 200 5.75 1.92 -14.15
CA ARG A 200 4.83 1.18 -13.28
C ARG A 200 4.33 2.05 -12.13
N LEU A 201 3.12 1.76 -11.66
CA LEU A 201 2.53 2.31 -10.44
C LEU A 201 2.77 1.33 -9.28
N PRO A 202 3.47 1.73 -8.21
CA PRO A 202 3.55 0.94 -7.00
C PRO A 202 2.14 0.70 -6.41
N VAL A 203 1.85 -0.54 -6.02
CA VAL A 203 0.62 -0.92 -5.31
C VAL A 203 1.03 -1.49 -3.97
N ILE A 204 1.02 -0.65 -2.94
CA ILE A 204 1.41 -1.04 -1.58
C ILE A 204 0.26 -1.76 -0.91
N LEU A 205 0.59 -2.92 -0.34
CA LEU A 205 -0.29 -3.69 0.53
C LEU A 205 0.40 -3.80 1.89
N ASP A 206 0.14 -2.83 2.76
CA ASP A 206 0.74 -2.78 4.09
C ASP A 206 -0.04 -3.64 5.10
N GLU A 207 0.68 -4.14 6.10
CA GLU A 207 0.20 -5.15 7.05
C GLU A 207 -0.43 -6.39 6.40
N ALA A 208 0.13 -6.82 5.26
CA ALA A 208 -0.40 -7.89 4.43
C ALA A 208 -0.42 -9.28 5.11
N GLN A 209 0.28 -9.46 6.23
CA GLN A 209 0.16 -10.69 7.03
C GLN A 209 -1.28 -10.92 7.51
N GLU A 210 -2.06 -9.85 7.73
CA GLU A 210 -3.47 -9.97 8.11
C GLU A 210 -4.25 -10.71 7.02
N LEU A 211 -3.97 -10.45 5.74
CA LEU A 211 -4.62 -11.17 4.64
C LEU A 211 -4.17 -12.63 4.51
N ILE A 212 -3.00 -12.97 5.07
CA ILE A 212 -2.53 -14.36 5.11
C ILE A 212 -3.33 -15.15 6.14
N ASP A 213 -3.57 -14.55 7.31
CA ASP A 213 -4.26 -15.19 8.41
C ASP A 213 -5.78 -15.21 8.22
N ARG A 214 -6.32 -14.27 7.43
CA ARG A 214 -7.75 -14.22 7.08
C ARG A 214 -8.11 -15.28 6.06
N PHE A 215 -9.20 -15.99 6.37
CA PHE A 215 -9.85 -16.95 5.47
C PHE A 215 -8.91 -18.05 4.96
N TYR A 216 -8.08 -18.57 5.88
CA TYR A 216 -7.18 -19.69 5.57
C TYR A 216 -7.96 -20.86 4.95
N ASN A 217 -7.40 -21.39 3.86
CA ASN A 217 -7.97 -22.49 3.07
C ASN A 217 -9.35 -22.25 2.43
N LYS A 218 -9.75 -20.98 2.20
CA LYS A 218 -11.05 -20.65 1.59
C LYS A 218 -11.01 -20.32 0.10
N PHE A 219 -9.83 -20.30 -0.50
CA PHE A 219 -9.61 -19.97 -1.91
C PHE A 219 -8.80 -21.06 -2.64
N SER A 220 -8.98 -21.19 -3.94
CA SER A 220 -8.24 -22.19 -4.73
C SER A 220 -6.83 -21.74 -5.07
N SER A 221 -5.93 -22.70 -5.17
CA SER A 221 -4.62 -22.51 -5.80
C SER A 221 -4.75 -22.64 -7.32
N THR A 222 -4.21 -21.67 -8.06
CA THR A 222 -4.14 -21.72 -9.53
C THR A 222 -3.09 -22.67 -10.08
N THR A 223 -2.22 -23.20 -9.22
CA THR A 223 -1.05 -23.99 -9.62
C THR A 223 -1.18 -25.46 -9.26
N LYS A 224 -2.06 -25.78 -8.31
CA LYS A 224 -2.21 -27.12 -7.71
C LYS A 224 -3.65 -27.26 -7.26
N GLU A 225 -4.42 -28.14 -7.90
CA GLU A 225 -5.87 -28.29 -7.66
C GLU A 225 -6.20 -28.65 -6.21
N ASP A 226 -5.33 -29.43 -5.56
CA ASP A 226 -5.52 -29.89 -4.16
C ASP A 226 -5.02 -28.90 -3.10
N GLU A 227 -4.39 -27.79 -3.50
CA GLU A 227 -3.95 -26.77 -2.53
C GLU A 227 -4.97 -25.65 -2.41
N THR A 228 -5.17 -25.22 -1.17
CA THR A 228 -5.98 -24.04 -0.87
C THR A 228 -5.09 -22.85 -0.48
N ARG A 229 -5.68 -21.66 -0.53
CA ARG A 229 -5.00 -20.38 -0.38
C ARG A 229 -5.78 -19.46 0.56
N SER A 230 -5.06 -18.49 1.12
CA SER A 230 -5.63 -17.37 1.87
C SER A 230 -6.02 -16.22 0.95
N LEU A 231 -6.73 -15.24 1.51
CA LEU A 231 -7.18 -14.05 0.79
C LEU A 231 -6.00 -13.28 0.15
N TYR A 232 -4.86 -13.25 0.83
CA TYR A 232 -3.61 -12.66 0.34
C TYR A 232 -3.30 -13.08 -1.10
N SER A 233 -3.44 -14.37 -1.41
CA SER A 233 -3.10 -14.94 -2.73
C SER A 233 -4.00 -14.37 -3.83
N VAL A 234 -5.29 -14.19 -3.51
CA VAL A 234 -6.29 -13.64 -4.44
C VAL A 234 -6.03 -12.16 -4.69
N VAL A 235 -5.74 -11.40 -3.63
CA VAL A 235 -5.46 -9.96 -3.72
C VAL A 235 -4.18 -9.71 -4.52
N ILE A 236 -3.06 -10.38 -4.20
CA ILE A 236 -1.81 -10.21 -4.94
C ILE A 236 -1.99 -10.54 -6.42
N ARG A 237 -2.63 -11.67 -6.74
CA ARG A 237 -2.89 -12.06 -8.13
C ARG A 237 -3.73 -11.00 -8.85
N THR A 238 -4.73 -10.43 -8.19
CA THR A 238 -5.62 -9.43 -8.81
C THR A 238 -4.93 -8.09 -8.99
N PHE A 239 -4.06 -7.69 -8.06
CA PHE A 239 -3.33 -6.43 -8.12
C PHE A 239 -2.10 -6.49 -9.05
N THR A 240 -1.57 -7.70 -9.28
CA THR A 240 -0.44 -7.91 -10.19
C THR A 240 -0.95 -7.80 -11.63
N PHE A 241 -0.75 -6.63 -12.21
CA PHE A 241 -1.28 -6.28 -13.50
C PHE A 241 -0.22 -5.56 -14.34
N SER A 242 -0.36 -5.60 -15.67
CA SER A 242 0.58 -4.89 -16.53
C SER A 242 0.56 -3.39 -16.22
N GLY A 243 1.72 -2.84 -15.86
CA GLY A 243 1.85 -1.45 -15.46
C GLY A 243 1.78 -1.20 -13.94
N THR A 244 1.66 -2.24 -13.11
CA THR A 244 1.75 -2.13 -11.64
C THR A 244 2.97 -2.85 -11.09
N CYS A 245 3.40 -2.45 -9.89
CA CYS A 245 4.37 -3.18 -9.07
C CYS A 245 3.75 -3.41 -7.69
N VAL A 246 3.34 -4.63 -7.37
CA VAL A 246 2.70 -4.94 -6.09
C VAL A 246 3.77 -5.08 -5.00
N ILE A 247 3.57 -4.38 -3.88
CA ILE A 247 4.52 -4.31 -2.78
C ILE A 247 3.85 -4.72 -1.46
N PRO A 248 3.73 -6.04 -1.18
CA PRO A 248 3.35 -6.51 0.14
C PRO A 248 4.41 -6.17 1.19
N SER A 249 3.93 -5.66 2.33
CA SER A 249 4.70 -5.37 3.54
C SER A 249 3.93 -5.85 4.75
N GLY A 250 4.65 -6.16 5.83
CA GLY A 250 4.01 -6.70 7.02
C GLY A 250 4.98 -7.24 8.06
N THR A 251 4.57 -7.19 9.32
CA THR A 251 5.33 -7.82 10.41
C THR A 251 5.05 -9.32 10.44
N GLY A 252 6.09 -10.16 10.48
CA GLY A 252 5.92 -11.62 10.47
C GLY A 252 5.72 -12.23 9.07
N LEU A 253 5.72 -11.41 8.02
CA LEU A 253 5.86 -11.93 6.66
C LEU A 253 7.21 -12.65 6.52
N THR A 254 7.17 -13.95 6.25
CA THR A 254 8.35 -14.71 5.85
C THR A 254 8.35 -14.88 4.34
N ILE A 255 9.55 -14.95 3.76
CA ILE A 255 9.72 -15.25 2.32
C ILE A 255 8.98 -16.55 1.98
N LYS A 256 9.07 -17.58 2.83
CA LYS A 256 8.39 -18.86 2.62
C LYS A 256 6.87 -18.71 2.60
N SER A 257 6.29 -17.90 3.49
CA SER A 257 4.85 -17.64 3.53
C SER A 257 4.39 -16.96 2.24
N VAL A 258 5.10 -15.92 1.79
CA VAL A 258 4.73 -15.21 0.56
C VAL A 258 4.88 -16.11 -0.67
N LEU A 259 5.98 -16.85 -0.78
CA LEU A 259 6.24 -17.78 -1.88
C LEU A 259 5.16 -18.85 -2.01
N ARG A 260 4.77 -19.45 -0.88
CA ARG A 260 3.75 -20.50 -0.84
C ARG A 260 2.40 -19.96 -1.32
N LEU A 261 2.11 -18.70 -1.03
CA LEU A 261 0.78 -18.11 -1.25
C LEU A 261 0.64 -17.40 -2.59
N THR A 262 1.69 -16.76 -3.12
CA THR A 262 1.62 -16.02 -4.39
C THR A 262 1.54 -16.90 -5.65
N GLY A 263 1.83 -18.20 -5.55
CA GLY A 263 1.69 -19.16 -6.64
C GLY A 263 2.72 -18.94 -7.76
N SER A 264 3.20 -20.04 -8.36
CA SER A 264 4.23 -19.98 -9.40
C SER A 264 3.80 -19.25 -10.68
N HIS A 265 2.50 -19.12 -10.99
CA HIS A 265 2.02 -18.47 -12.22
C HIS A 265 2.15 -16.94 -12.23
N VAL A 266 2.03 -16.26 -11.08
CA VAL A 266 2.36 -14.83 -10.95
C VAL A 266 3.89 -14.61 -11.10
N LEU A 267 4.66 -15.68 -10.89
CA LEU A 267 6.12 -15.71 -10.82
C LEU A 267 6.75 -16.55 -11.95
N LYS A 268 6.00 -16.92 -13.01
CA LYS A 268 6.51 -17.78 -14.10
C LYS A 268 7.43 -16.96 -15.00
N GLY A 269 8.73 -17.00 -14.70
CA GLY A 269 9.78 -16.42 -15.53
C GLY A 269 11.17 -16.39 -14.89
N SER A 270 11.30 -16.50 -13.57
CA SER A 270 12.61 -16.45 -12.93
C SER A 270 12.64 -17.23 -11.62
N THR A 271 13.61 -18.13 -11.50
CA THR A 271 14.24 -18.44 -10.22
C THR A 271 14.42 -17.13 -9.46
N TRP A 272 13.91 -17.07 -8.22
CA TRP A 272 14.03 -15.89 -7.37
C TRP A 272 15.47 -15.35 -7.40
N LYS A 273 15.63 -14.11 -7.85
CA LYS A 273 16.86 -13.36 -7.63
C LYS A 273 16.68 -12.58 -6.34
N ASN A 274 17.74 -12.46 -5.52
CA ASN A 274 17.77 -11.57 -4.34
C ASN A 274 17.33 -10.11 -4.64
N GLU A 275 17.17 -9.76 -5.91
CA GLU A 275 16.72 -8.50 -6.46
C GLU A 275 15.22 -8.17 -6.20
N GLU A 276 14.36 -9.13 -5.88
CA GLU A 276 12.92 -8.89 -5.60
C GLU A 276 12.62 -8.64 -4.13
N LEU A 277 13.61 -8.90 -3.27
CA LEU A 277 13.52 -8.73 -1.83
C LEU A 277 14.17 -7.42 -1.40
N ILE A 278 13.47 -6.64 -0.59
CA ILE A 278 14.01 -5.51 0.15
C ILE A 278 13.83 -5.79 1.63
N ILE A 279 14.95 -5.78 2.36
CA ILE A 279 14.95 -5.91 3.81
C ILE A 279 15.28 -4.54 4.37
N ILE A 280 14.32 -3.94 5.08
CA ILE A 280 14.54 -2.71 5.82
C ILE A 280 15.13 -3.10 7.17
N LYS A 281 16.45 -2.86 7.29
CA LYS A 281 17.24 -3.11 8.49
C LYS A 281 17.59 -1.78 9.16
N ASN A 282 16.60 -0.97 9.50
CA ASN A 282 16.86 0.21 10.30
C ASN A 282 16.64 -0.15 11.78
N GLY A 283 17.73 -0.55 12.46
CA GLY A 283 17.93 -0.09 13.83
C GLY A 283 18.22 1.40 13.78
N PHE A 284 17.90 2.15 14.84
CA PHE A 284 18.12 3.60 14.95
C PHE A 284 19.62 4.00 14.97
N ASP A 285 20.49 3.35 14.19
CA ASP A 285 21.94 3.59 14.19
C ASP A 285 22.34 4.86 13.43
N SER A 286 21.39 5.51 12.71
CA SER A 286 21.65 6.72 11.92
C SER A 286 21.46 8.03 12.68
N VAL A 287 20.93 8.00 13.92
CA VAL A 287 20.72 9.22 14.72
C VAL A 287 22.04 9.76 15.31
N GLU A 288 23.03 8.89 15.56
CA GLU A 288 24.32 9.31 16.12
C GLU A 288 25.16 10.15 15.15
N LYS A 289 25.01 9.95 13.83
CA LYS A 289 25.83 10.69 12.85
C LYS A 289 25.39 12.13 12.62
N LYS A 290 24.12 12.48 12.88
CA LYS A 290 23.62 13.85 12.69
C LYS A 290 23.91 14.74 13.90
N ILE A 291 23.92 14.18 15.11
CA ILE A 291 24.20 14.92 16.35
C ILE A 291 25.70 15.28 16.47
N MET A 292 26.61 14.47 15.91
CA MET A 292 28.05 14.76 15.95
C MET A 292 28.53 15.77 14.90
N GLN A 293 27.74 16.06 13.85
CA GLN A 293 28.11 17.07 12.85
C GLN A 293 27.66 18.49 13.23
N ASP A 294 26.64 18.63 14.09
CA ASP A 294 26.17 19.94 14.58
C ASP A 294 26.86 20.37 15.90
N GLN A 295 27.86 19.61 16.37
CA GLN A 295 28.70 19.94 17.54
C GLN A 295 30.19 20.15 17.21
N MET A 296 30.53 20.34 15.93
CA MET A 296 31.88 20.72 15.48
C MET A 296 31.83 22.03 14.68
#